data_AF-W4Q2H3-F1
#
_entry.id   AF-W4Q2H3-F1
#
_cell.length_a   1.000
_cell.length_b   1.000
_cell.length_c   1.000
_cell.angle_alpha   90.00
_cell.angle_beta   90.00
_cell.angle_gamma   90.00
#
_symmetry.space_group_name_H-M   'P 1'
#
loop_
_entity.id
_entity.type
_entity.pdbx_description
1 polymer ?
#
loop_
_entity_poly.entity_id
_entity_poly.type
_entity_poly.pdbx_seq_one_letter_code
_entity_poly.pdbx_strand_id
1 'polypeptide(L)'
;MMAILFVSACGGREEVSLKDELNPLNDQFFIEKHESYVEMLIEDQGFSMEEANEEAYRIQLNEVAIVNRAMELGMDVSEEEALNVAQEMRQYLVENSNETEEASAHTKAIIKQLGISEDQYWNEYVITSYKQMLMREQVMEYERQENPSKSWNERQEELIDEFKRNEATQIQEFKRQVGL
;
A
#
# COMPACT_ATOMS: atom_id res chain seq x y z
N MET A 1 56.88 8.39 -18.92
CA MET A 1 55.64 8.47 -19.72
C MET A 1 54.64 7.54 -19.04
N MET A 2 53.73 8.12 -18.26
CA MET A 2 52.91 7.42 -17.27
C MET A 2 51.51 7.21 -17.86
N ALA A 3 51.12 5.95 -18.05
CA ALA A 3 49.78 5.60 -18.51
C ALA A 3 48.83 5.67 -17.32
N ILE A 4 47.91 6.65 -17.34
CA ILE A 4 46.82 6.76 -16.39
C ILE A 4 45.73 5.80 -16.87
N LEU A 5 45.55 4.70 -16.13
CA LEU A 5 44.40 3.82 -16.24
C LEU A 5 43.20 4.55 -15.63
N PHE A 6 42.26 4.99 -16.48
CA PHE A 6 40.93 5.37 -16.03
C PHE A 6 40.15 4.08 -15.70
N VAL A 7 40.09 3.77 -14.40
CA VAL A 7 39.07 2.86 -13.87
C VAL A 7 37.79 3.68 -13.78
N SER A 8 36.96 3.61 -14.82
CA SER A 8 35.56 4.05 -14.71
C SER A 8 34.85 3.03 -13.84
N ALA A 9 34.69 3.36 -12.57
CA ALA A 9 33.76 2.69 -11.68
C ALA A 9 32.34 2.97 -12.19
N CYS A 10 31.74 1.99 -12.87
CA CYS A 10 30.30 1.97 -13.09
C CYS A 10 29.64 1.80 -11.72
N GLY A 11 29.26 2.92 -11.09
CA GLY A 11 28.28 2.91 -10.01
C GLY A 11 26.97 2.43 -10.61
N GLY A 12 26.62 1.17 -10.37
CA GLY A 12 25.28 0.66 -10.60
C GLY A 12 24.34 1.44 -9.70
N ARG A 13 23.67 2.43 -10.27
CA ARG A 13 22.47 3.01 -9.68
C ARG A 13 21.41 1.93 -9.86
N GLU A 14 21.05 1.23 -8.79
CA GLU A 14 19.83 0.41 -8.79
C GLU A 14 18.72 1.32 -9.31
N GLU A 15 18.11 0.93 -10.43
CA GLU A 15 16.83 1.49 -10.86
C GLU A 15 15.85 1.16 -9.74
N VAL A 16 15.48 2.18 -8.96
CA VAL A 16 14.37 2.07 -8.02
C VAL A 16 13.13 1.77 -8.85
N SER A 17 12.47 0.65 -8.57
CA SER A 17 11.27 0.27 -9.32
C SER A 17 10.15 1.27 -9.06
N LEU A 18 9.38 1.65 -10.09
CA LEU A 18 8.28 2.61 -9.97
C LEU A 18 7.27 2.20 -8.88
N LYS A 19 7.10 0.90 -8.65
CA LYS A 19 6.23 0.38 -7.57
C LYS A 19 6.75 0.73 -6.18
N ASP A 20 8.06 0.71 -5.97
CA ASP A 20 8.67 0.99 -4.65
C ASP A 20 8.71 2.51 -4.37
N GLU A 21 8.75 3.33 -5.43
CA GLU A 21 8.73 4.79 -5.31
C GLU A 21 7.29 5.35 -5.20
N LEU A 22 6.35 4.84 -6.00
CA LEU A 22 5.01 5.43 -6.09
C LEU A 22 3.96 4.72 -5.22
N ASN A 23 4.16 3.44 -4.88
CA ASN A 23 3.20 2.68 -4.09
C ASN A 23 3.92 1.61 -3.23
N PRO A 24 4.70 2.03 -2.23
CA PRO A 24 5.48 1.10 -1.41
C PRO A 24 4.59 0.15 -0.61
N LEU A 25 5.19 -0.96 -0.16
CA LEU A 25 4.54 -1.88 0.77
C LEU A 25 4.23 -1.12 2.07
N ASN A 26 3.03 -1.28 2.62
CA ASN A 26 2.64 -0.66 3.90
C ASN A 26 3.29 -1.36 5.10
N ASP A 27 4.58 -1.63 5.07
CA ASP A 27 5.31 -2.19 6.22
C ASP A 27 5.72 -1.11 7.24
N GLN A 28 5.64 0.16 6.85
CA GLN A 28 5.91 1.32 7.70
C GLN A 28 5.00 2.51 7.35
N PHE A 29 5.07 3.56 8.17
CA PHE A 29 4.39 4.82 7.89
C PHE A 29 5.15 5.64 6.83
N PHE A 30 4.43 6.08 5.80
CA PHE A 30 4.91 6.96 4.73
C PHE A 30 4.08 8.24 4.71
N ILE A 31 4.75 9.39 4.73
CA ILE A 31 4.09 10.71 4.74
C ILE A 31 3.31 10.90 3.44
N GLU A 32 3.91 10.55 2.30
CA GLU A 32 3.34 10.75 0.97
C GLU A 32 2.01 10.00 0.82
N LYS A 33 1.93 8.80 1.41
CA LYS A 33 0.69 8.01 1.42
C LYS A 33 -0.37 8.59 2.35
N HIS A 34 0.03 9.12 3.49
CA HIS A 34 -0.87 9.84 4.39
C HIS A 34 -1.45 11.06 3.71
N GLU A 35 -0.61 11.86 3.05
CA GLU A 35 -1.05 13.02 2.26
C GLU A 35 -2.02 12.61 1.16
N SER A 36 -1.79 11.49 0.47
CA SER A 36 -2.75 10.99 -0.54
C SER A 36 -4.09 10.57 0.06
N TYR A 37 -4.10 10.00 1.27
CA TYR A 37 -5.35 9.67 1.96
C TYR A 37 -6.08 10.94 2.41
N VAL A 38 -5.36 11.94 2.90
CA VAL A 38 -5.94 13.24 3.27
C VAL A 38 -6.58 13.91 2.07
N GLU A 39 -5.89 13.97 0.94
CA GLU A 39 -6.41 14.54 -0.31
C GLU A 39 -7.70 13.83 -0.75
N MET A 40 -7.68 12.49 -0.83
CA MET A 40 -8.85 11.70 -1.19
C MET A 40 -10.03 11.90 -0.22
N LEU A 41 -9.80 11.94 1.09
CA LEU A 41 -10.87 12.15 2.08
C LEU A 41 -11.50 13.54 2.00
N ILE A 42 -10.71 14.56 1.67
CA ILE A 42 -11.21 15.93 1.47
C ILE A 42 -11.99 16.00 0.15
N GLU A 43 -11.43 15.50 -0.95
CA GLU A 43 -11.99 15.66 -2.30
C GLU A 43 -13.22 14.79 -2.53
N ASP A 44 -13.17 13.52 -2.14
CA ASP A 44 -14.21 12.53 -2.46
C ASP A 44 -15.28 12.42 -1.37
N GLN A 45 -14.91 12.69 -0.11
CA GLN A 45 -15.80 12.51 1.04
C GLN A 45 -16.18 13.83 1.73
N GLY A 46 -15.54 14.95 1.35
CA GLY A 46 -15.86 16.27 1.88
C GLY A 46 -15.45 16.50 3.33
N PHE A 47 -14.45 15.75 3.82
CA PHE A 47 -13.95 15.89 5.19
C PHE A 47 -13.25 17.23 5.37
N SER A 48 -13.27 17.77 6.59
CA SER A 48 -12.35 18.85 6.94
C SER A 48 -10.91 18.32 6.99
N MET A 49 -9.92 19.23 6.89
CA MET A 49 -8.50 18.85 6.98
C MET A 49 -8.17 18.10 8.28
N GLU A 50 -8.76 18.49 9.41
CA GLU A 50 -8.54 17.82 10.71
C GLU A 50 -9.12 16.39 10.70
N GLU A 51 -10.38 16.24 10.27
CA GLU A 51 -11.03 14.93 10.16
C GLU A 51 -10.31 14.02 9.17
N ALA A 52 -9.87 14.57 8.04
CA ALA A 52 -9.13 13.83 7.02
C ALA A 52 -7.78 13.35 7.54
N ASN A 53 -7.06 14.14 8.34
CA ASN A 53 -5.79 13.71 8.93
C ASN A 53 -5.96 12.59 9.94
N GLU A 54 -6.93 12.68 10.86
CA GLU A 54 -7.20 11.62 11.82
C GLU A 54 -7.64 10.32 11.14
N GLU A 55 -8.48 10.43 10.11
CA GLU A 55 -8.97 9.28 9.36
C GLU A 55 -7.88 8.66 8.48
N ALA A 56 -7.06 9.47 7.80
CA ALA A 56 -5.89 9.01 7.05
C ALA A 56 -4.91 8.26 7.94
N TYR A 57 -4.63 8.79 9.15
CA TYR A 57 -3.82 8.10 10.14
C TYR A 57 -4.42 6.75 10.54
N ARG A 58 -5.73 6.69 10.77
CA ARG A 58 -6.44 5.46 11.13
C ARG A 58 -6.35 4.41 10.02
N ILE A 59 -6.54 4.82 8.76
CA ILE A 59 -6.40 3.95 7.59
C ILE A 59 -4.99 3.40 7.53
N GLN A 60 -3.97 4.26 7.54
CA GLN A 60 -2.58 3.83 7.41
C GLN A 60 -2.13 2.95 8.59
N LEU A 61 -2.53 3.29 9.82
CA LEU A 61 -2.26 2.46 11.00
C LEU A 61 -2.84 1.05 10.84
N ASN A 62 -4.05 0.92 10.32
CA ASN A 62 -4.68 -0.37 10.07
C ASN A 62 -3.87 -1.17 9.04
N GLU A 63 -3.53 -0.55 7.90
CA GLU A 63 -2.74 -1.21 6.86
C GLU A 63 -1.38 -1.67 7.37
N VAL A 64 -0.66 -0.79 8.07
CA VAL A 64 0.67 -1.08 8.61
C VAL A 64 0.63 -2.20 9.63
N ALA A 65 -0.34 -2.18 10.55
CA ALA A 65 -0.48 -3.24 11.56
C ALA A 65 -0.75 -4.61 10.91
N ILE A 66 -1.60 -4.67 9.88
CA ILE A 66 -1.94 -5.93 9.20
C ILE A 66 -0.77 -6.46 8.37
N VAL A 67 -0.06 -5.58 7.63
CA VAL A 67 1.10 -6.00 6.84
C VAL A 67 2.22 -6.49 7.76
N ASN A 68 2.50 -5.79 8.86
CA ASN A 68 3.48 -6.26 9.84
C ASN A 68 3.09 -7.62 10.42
N ARG A 69 1.80 -7.83 10.73
CA ARG A 69 1.31 -9.13 11.19
C ARG A 69 1.53 -10.25 10.16
N ALA A 70 1.25 -9.98 8.88
CA ALA A 70 1.52 -10.94 7.81
C ALA A 70 3.01 -11.30 7.76
N MET A 71 3.90 -10.30 7.84
CA MET A 71 5.35 -10.50 7.85
C MET A 71 5.82 -11.32 9.06
N GLU A 72 5.29 -11.05 10.26
CA GLU A 72 5.57 -11.82 11.47
C GLU A 72 5.19 -13.30 11.34
N LEU A 73 4.10 -13.58 10.61
CA LEU A 73 3.62 -14.93 10.35
C LEU A 73 4.35 -15.61 9.18
N GLY A 74 5.30 -14.92 8.53
CA GLY A 74 6.01 -15.43 7.36
C GLY A 74 5.10 -15.56 6.13
N MET A 75 4.03 -14.78 6.06
CA MET A 75 3.12 -14.70 4.92
C MET A 75 3.73 -13.76 3.88
N ASP A 76 4.38 -14.35 2.88
CA ASP A 76 4.91 -13.62 1.72
C ASP A 76 4.00 -13.82 0.53
N VAL A 77 3.77 -12.75 -0.23
CA VAL A 77 3.00 -12.76 -1.47
C VAL A 77 3.94 -12.40 -2.61
N SER A 78 4.10 -13.34 -3.53
CA SER A 78 4.97 -13.15 -4.67
C SER A 78 4.45 -12.07 -5.62
N GLU A 79 5.35 -11.50 -6.41
CA GLU A 79 4.96 -10.56 -7.46
C GLU A 79 4.07 -11.21 -8.52
N GLU A 80 4.30 -12.48 -8.83
CA GLU A 80 3.52 -13.23 -9.80
C GLU A 80 2.06 -13.39 -9.34
N GLU A 81 1.85 -13.72 -8.07
CA GLU A 81 0.50 -13.81 -7.48
C GLU A 81 -0.24 -12.47 -7.57
N ALA A 82 0.41 -11.39 -7.16
CA ALA A 82 -0.19 -10.05 -7.21
C ALA A 82 -0.42 -9.57 -8.66
N LEU A 83 0.47 -9.91 -9.59
CA LEU A 83 0.33 -9.62 -11.02
C LEU A 83 -0.86 -10.37 -11.61
N ASN A 84 -1.06 -11.64 -11.25
CA ASN A 84 -2.20 -12.42 -11.73
C ASN A 84 -3.52 -11.75 -11.31
N VAL A 85 -3.65 -11.34 -10.05
CA VAL A 85 -4.83 -10.61 -9.57
C VAL A 85 -5.00 -9.27 -10.32
N ALA A 86 -3.90 -8.54 -10.56
CA ALA A 86 -3.96 -7.29 -11.33
C ALA A 86 -4.48 -7.51 -12.75
N GLN A 87 -4.04 -8.57 -13.44
CA GLN A 87 -4.50 -8.90 -14.78
C GLN A 87 -5.96 -9.37 -14.78
N GLU A 88 -6.38 -10.16 -13.79
CA GLU A 88 -7.78 -10.57 -13.62
C GLU A 88 -8.70 -9.34 -13.43
N MET A 89 -8.28 -8.37 -12.61
CA MET A 89 -9.05 -7.13 -12.44
C MET A 89 -9.06 -6.28 -13.71
N ARG A 90 -7.92 -6.14 -14.39
CA ARG A 90 -7.83 -5.43 -15.68
C ARG A 90 -8.81 -6.04 -16.69
N GLN A 91 -8.81 -7.36 -16.80
CA GLN A 91 -9.71 -8.09 -17.69
C GLN A 91 -11.18 -7.89 -17.30
N TYR A 92 -11.50 -7.97 -16.00
CA TYR A 92 -12.85 -7.75 -15.50
C TYR A 92 -13.40 -6.36 -15.86
N LEU A 93 -12.59 -5.31 -15.71
CA LEU A 93 -12.98 -3.93 -16.08
C LEU A 93 -13.20 -3.78 -17.59
N VAL A 94 -12.41 -4.47 -18.42
CA VAL A 94 -12.57 -4.44 -19.88
C VAL A 94 -13.85 -5.15 -20.30
N GLU A 95 -14.11 -6.34 -19.76
CA GLU A 95 -15.26 -7.18 -20.12
C GLU A 95 -16.59 -6.59 -19.60
N ASN A 96 -16.56 -5.92 -18.44
CA ASN A 96 -17.74 -5.38 -17.78
C ASN A 96 -17.78 -3.84 -17.82
N SER A 97 -17.28 -3.25 -18.90
CA SER A 97 -17.10 -1.79 -19.04
C SER A 97 -18.35 -0.95 -18.77
N ASN A 98 -19.55 -1.45 -19.07
CA ASN A 98 -20.81 -0.76 -18.78
C ASN A 98 -21.19 -0.76 -17.29
N GLU A 99 -20.72 -1.76 -16.54
CA GLU A 99 -20.99 -1.92 -15.10
C GLU A 99 -19.87 -1.30 -14.23
N THR A 100 -18.71 -1.05 -14.84
CA THR A 100 -17.48 -0.61 -14.17
C THR A 100 -16.98 0.74 -14.68
N GLU A 101 -17.87 1.56 -15.26
CA GLU A 101 -17.52 2.85 -15.84
C GLU A 101 -16.85 3.78 -14.82
N GLU A 102 -17.38 3.83 -13.60
CA GLU A 102 -16.83 4.64 -12.50
C GLU A 102 -15.43 4.15 -12.08
N ALA A 103 -15.26 2.84 -11.86
CA ALA A 103 -13.96 2.26 -11.52
C ALA A 103 -12.92 2.46 -12.63
N SER A 104 -13.35 2.37 -13.89
CA SER A 104 -12.51 2.64 -15.06
C SER A 104 -12.13 4.12 -15.17
N ALA A 105 -13.04 5.04 -14.85
CA ALA A 105 -12.77 6.47 -14.84
C ALA A 105 -11.79 6.85 -13.71
N HIS A 106 -11.98 6.27 -12.52
CA HIS A 106 -11.08 6.44 -11.38
C HIS A 106 -9.66 5.95 -11.71
N THR A 107 -9.54 4.75 -12.29
CA THR A 107 -8.25 4.20 -12.74
C THR A 107 -7.54 5.15 -13.72
N LYS A 108 -8.26 5.71 -14.70
CA LYS A 108 -7.70 6.68 -15.65
C LYS A 108 -7.27 7.99 -14.98
N ALA A 109 -7.99 8.44 -13.96
CA ALA A 109 -7.63 9.62 -13.19
C ALA A 109 -6.31 9.42 -12.45
N ILE A 110 -6.13 8.28 -11.76
CA ILE A 110 -4.88 7.91 -11.09
C ILE A 110 -3.72 7.86 -12.09
N ILE A 111 -3.88 7.14 -13.22
CA ILE A 111 -2.85 7.04 -14.27
C ILE A 111 -2.40 8.44 -14.73
N LYS A 112 -3.36 9.35 -14.93
CA LYS A 112 -3.08 10.73 -15.35
C LYS A 112 -2.37 11.54 -14.26
N GLN A 113 -2.80 11.41 -13.00
CA GLN A 113 -2.21 12.10 -11.86
C GLN A 113 -0.74 11.69 -11.64
N LEU A 114 -0.46 10.39 -11.75
CA LEU A 114 0.88 9.82 -11.61
C LEU A 114 1.76 10.05 -12.85
N GLY A 115 1.17 10.42 -13.99
CA GLY A 115 1.89 10.62 -15.24
C GLY A 115 2.49 9.32 -15.81
N ILE A 116 1.93 8.17 -15.46
CA ILE A 116 2.38 6.85 -15.92
C ILE A 116 1.54 6.34 -17.09
N SER A 117 2.01 5.31 -17.79
CA SER A 117 1.19 4.61 -18.79
C SER A 117 0.23 3.61 -18.14
N GLU A 118 -0.81 3.21 -18.87
CA GLU A 118 -1.73 2.15 -18.42
C GLU A 118 -1.00 0.82 -18.18
N ASP A 119 -0.02 0.48 -19.01
CA ASP A 119 0.76 -0.75 -18.81
C ASP A 119 1.67 -0.66 -17.57
N GLN A 120 2.27 0.50 -17.27
CA GLN A 120 3.00 0.70 -16.02
C GLN A 120 2.06 0.64 -14.81
N TYR A 121 0.82 1.14 -14.95
CA TYR A 121 -0.16 1.05 -13.88
C TYR A 121 -0.45 -0.41 -13.51
N TRP A 122 -0.81 -1.24 -14.49
CA TRP A 122 -1.21 -2.63 -14.25
C TRP A 122 -0.06 -3.58 -13.94
N ASN A 123 1.14 -3.32 -14.48
CA ASN A 123 2.27 -4.25 -14.34
C ASN A 123 3.27 -3.83 -13.26
N GLU A 124 3.21 -2.60 -12.75
CA GLU A 124 4.14 -2.09 -11.75
C GLU A 124 3.40 -1.46 -10.57
N TYR A 125 2.64 -0.39 -10.80
CA TYR A 125 2.06 0.43 -9.71
C TYR A 125 1.08 -0.34 -8.81
N VAL A 126 0.09 -1.04 -9.39
CA VAL A 126 -0.96 -1.70 -8.58
C VAL A 126 -0.51 -2.98 -7.90
N ILE A 127 0.64 -3.53 -8.30
CA ILE A 127 1.14 -4.82 -7.81
C ILE A 127 1.28 -4.79 -6.29
N THR A 128 1.82 -3.71 -5.74
CA THR A 128 1.98 -3.58 -4.29
C THR A 128 0.64 -3.53 -3.55
N SER A 129 -0.37 -2.86 -4.10
CA SER A 129 -1.72 -2.86 -3.52
C SER A 129 -2.33 -4.27 -3.50
N TYR A 130 -2.15 -5.05 -4.56
CA TYR A 130 -2.64 -6.44 -4.58
C TYR A 130 -1.86 -7.35 -3.64
N LYS A 131 -0.55 -7.15 -3.47
CA LYS A 131 0.22 -7.85 -2.42
C LYS A 131 -0.38 -7.59 -1.05
N GLN A 132 -0.63 -6.33 -0.70
CA GLN A 132 -1.21 -5.96 0.59
C GLN A 132 -2.61 -6.55 0.80
N MET A 133 -3.43 -6.54 -0.24
CA MET A 133 -4.76 -7.16 -0.22
C MET A 133 -4.65 -8.66 0.08
N LEU A 134 -3.79 -9.39 -0.63
CA LEU A 134 -3.59 -10.83 -0.45
C LEU A 134 -2.99 -11.15 0.93
N MET A 135 -2.02 -10.37 1.41
CA MET A 135 -1.47 -10.50 2.77
C MET A 135 -2.57 -10.33 3.83
N ARG A 136 -3.45 -9.33 3.65
CA ARG A 136 -4.59 -9.12 4.55
C ARG A 136 -5.56 -10.31 4.55
N GLU A 137 -5.85 -10.86 3.39
CA GLU A 137 -6.71 -12.05 3.27
C GLU A 137 -6.08 -13.26 3.95
N GLN A 138 -4.78 -13.48 3.77
CA GLN A 138 -4.05 -14.57 4.44
C GLN A 138 -4.05 -14.42 5.97
N VAL A 139 -3.81 -13.20 6.49
CA VAL A 139 -3.90 -12.92 7.93
C VAL A 139 -5.33 -13.16 8.44
N MET A 140 -6.33 -12.66 7.73
CA MET A 140 -7.73 -12.85 8.11
C MET A 140 -8.11 -14.34 8.18
N GLU A 141 -7.69 -15.14 7.20
CA GLU A 141 -7.94 -16.57 7.17
C GLU A 141 -7.24 -17.29 8.33
N TYR A 142 -5.96 -17.00 8.54
CA TYR A 142 -5.18 -17.58 9.64
C TYR A 142 -5.79 -17.26 11.00
N GLU A 143 -6.08 -15.99 11.25
CA GLU A 143 -6.64 -15.54 12.52
C GLU A 143 -8.06 -16.10 12.74
N ARG A 144 -8.84 -16.34 11.68
CA ARG A 144 -10.13 -17.03 11.78
C ARG A 144 -9.97 -18.50 12.23
N GLN A 145 -8.91 -19.17 11.80
CA GLN A 145 -8.63 -20.57 12.17
C GLN A 145 -8.06 -20.69 13.59
N GLU A 146 -7.14 -19.80 13.96
CA GLU A 146 -6.47 -19.81 15.27
C GLU A 146 -7.31 -19.17 16.39
N ASN A 147 -8.15 -18.18 16.05
CA ASN A 147 -9.01 -17.46 16.98
C ASN A 147 -10.50 -17.53 16.58
N PRO A 148 -11.10 -18.73 16.45
CA PRO A 148 -12.44 -18.92 15.87
C PRO A 148 -13.59 -18.35 16.71
N SER A 149 -13.33 -17.96 17.96
CA SER A 149 -14.33 -17.34 18.85
C SER A 149 -14.47 -15.83 18.65
N LYS A 150 -13.59 -15.20 17.87
CA LYS A 150 -13.60 -13.76 17.59
C LYS A 150 -14.01 -13.51 16.15
N SER A 151 -14.80 -12.46 15.95
CA SER A 151 -15.01 -11.92 14.61
C SER A 151 -13.72 -11.29 14.09
N TRP A 152 -13.63 -11.13 12.76
CA TRP A 152 -12.48 -10.46 12.15
C TRP A 152 -12.30 -9.03 12.67
N ASN A 153 -13.39 -8.29 12.88
CA ASN A 153 -13.32 -6.91 13.38
C ASN A 153 -12.70 -6.86 14.79
N GLU A 154 -13.17 -7.73 15.71
CA GLU A 154 -12.61 -7.82 17.06
C GLU A 154 -11.12 -8.18 17.02
N ARG A 155 -10.74 -9.15 16.18
CA ARG A 155 -9.34 -9.56 16.10
C ARG A 155 -8.46 -8.50 15.44
N GLN A 156 -8.96 -7.82 14.43
CA GLN A 156 -8.26 -6.71 13.77
C GLN A 156 -8.00 -5.57 14.75
N GLU A 157 -8.97 -5.20 15.59
CA GLU A 157 -8.77 -4.18 16.63
C GLU A 157 -7.67 -4.59 17.63
N GLU A 158 -7.66 -5.86 18.06
CA GLU A 158 -6.61 -6.36 18.94
C GLU A 158 -5.23 -6.33 18.30
N LEU A 159 -5.11 -6.73 17.02
CA LEU A 159 -3.85 -6.67 16.27
C LEU A 159 -3.34 -5.22 16.15
N ILE A 160 -4.23 -4.28 15.88
CA ILE A 160 -3.90 -2.85 15.83
C ILE A 160 -3.41 -2.37 17.21
N ASP A 161 -4.06 -2.78 18.30
CA ASP A 161 -3.65 -2.40 19.65
C ASP A 161 -2.35 -3.08 20.11
N GLU A 162 -2.10 -4.32 19.69
CA GLU A 162 -0.81 -5.00 19.84
C GLU A 162 0.30 -4.22 19.12
N PHE A 163 0.07 -3.86 17.85
CA PHE A 163 1.00 -3.06 17.06
C PHE A 163 1.28 -1.70 17.70
N LYS A 164 0.25 -0.97 18.16
CA LYS A 164 0.41 0.32 18.87
C LYS A 164 1.30 0.22 20.10
N ARG A 165 1.22 -0.87 20.85
CA ARG A 165 2.04 -1.08 22.06
C ARG A 165 3.49 -1.37 21.69
N ASN A 166 3.72 -2.15 20.64
CA ASN A 166 5.05 -2.56 20.22
C ASN A 166 5.80 -1.43 19.50
N GLU A 167 5.10 -0.68 18.64
CA GLU A 167 5.67 0.36 17.78
C GLU A 167 5.36 1.79 18.26
N ALA A 168 5.16 1.97 19.57
CA ALA A 168 4.74 3.24 20.16
C ALA A 168 5.65 4.42 19.77
N THR A 169 6.96 4.21 19.68
CA THR A 169 7.92 5.28 19.32
C THR A 169 7.76 5.70 17.86
N GLN A 170 7.66 4.74 16.94
CA GLN A 170 7.47 5.00 15.51
C GLN A 170 6.16 5.74 15.26
N ILE A 171 5.07 5.30 15.92
CA ILE A 171 3.76 5.93 15.80
C ILE A 171 3.77 7.39 16.29
N GLN A 172 4.40 7.66 17.44
CA GLN A 172 4.47 9.02 17.97
C GLN A 172 5.29 9.94 17.07
N GLU A 173 6.40 9.44 16.51
CA GLU A 173 7.21 10.20 15.57
C GLU A 173 6.44 10.49 14.27
N PHE A 174 5.71 9.51 13.75
CA PHE A 174 4.88 9.70 12.58
C PHE A 174 3.78 10.74 12.82
N LYS A 175 3.01 10.62 13.91
CA LYS A 175 1.99 11.59 14.30
C LYS A 175 2.55 13.02 14.36
N ARG A 176 3.71 13.18 14.99
CA ARG A 176 4.42 14.48 15.05
C ARG A 176 4.75 15.05 13.67
N GLN A 177 5.11 14.20 12.70
CA GLN A 177 5.44 14.62 11.33
C GLN A 177 4.20 15.08 10.56
N VAL A 178 3.06 14.41 10.75
CA VAL A 178 1.79 14.75 10.07
C VAL A 178 0.92 15.75 10.84
N GLY A 179 1.34 16.19 12.02
CA GLY A 179 0.66 17.23 12.80
C GLY A 179 -0.49 16.72 13.68
N LEU A 180 -0.41 15.45 14.12
CA LEU A 180 -1.33 14.79 15.07
C LEU A 180 -0.73 14.64 16.48
#